data_AF-A0A2N5ZGT6-F1
#
_entry.id   AF-A0A2N5ZGT6-F1
#
_cell.length_a   1.000
_cell.length_b   1.000
_cell.length_c   1.000
_cell.angle_alpha   90.00
_cell.angle_beta   90.00
_cell.angle_gamma   90.00
#
_symmetry.space_group_name_H-M   'P 1'
#
loop_
_entity.id
_entity.type
_entity.pdbx_description
1 polymer ?
#
loop_
_entity_poly.entity_id
_entity_poly.type
_entity_poly.pdbx_seq_one_letter_code
_entity_poly.pdbx_strand_id
1 'polypeptide(L)' 'MNLKISNLYFDDGFIKVVGKGDKERLVPIGQKAMKEIRYYFQDRNLLSNIDRTSENIVFLNRRGKQLT' A
#
# COMPACT_ATOMS: atom_id res chain seq x y z
N MET A 1 2.42 -4.85 8.80
CA MET A 1 1.64 -3.67 8.30
C MET A 1 0.50 -4.14 7.38
N ASN A 2 -0.71 -3.54 7.42
CA ASN A 2 -1.89 -4.00 6.63
C ASN A 2 -2.40 -2.99 5.58
N LEU A 3 -1.55 -2.08 5.06
CA LEU A 3 -1.99 -1.10 4.06
C LEU A 3 -2.27 -1.79 2.72
N LYS A 4 -3.50 -1.61 2.21
CA LYS A 4 -3.95 -2.19 0.94
C LYS A 4 -3.83 -1.18 -0.20
N ILE A 5 -3.59 -1.66 -1.42
CA ILE A 5 -3.55 -0.82 -2.63
C ILE A 5 -4.91 -0.14 -2.83
N SER A 6 -6.00 -0.87 -2.60
CA SER A 6 -7.37 -0.36 -2.63
C SER A 6 -7.67 0.75 -1.60
N ASN A 7 -6.74 1.05 -0.69
CA ASN A 7 -6.88 2.12 0.29
C ASN A 7 -6.10 3.40 -0.09
N LEU A 8 -5.48 3.44 -1.28
CA LEU A 8 -4.72 4.58 -1.75
C LEU A 8 -5.58 5.42 -2.71
N TYR A 9 -5.94 6.63 -2.30
CA TYR A 9 -6.73 7.59 -3.09
C TYR A 9 -5.81 8.73 -3.53
N PHE A 10 -4.84 8.43 -4.40
CA PHE A 10 -3.80 9.39 -4.79
C PHE A 10 -4.32 10.57 -5.61
N ASP A 11 -5.39 10.39 -6.37
CA ASP A 11 -6.00 11.47 -7.16
C ASP A 11 -6.69 12.49 -6.24
N ASP A 12 -7.23 12.02 -5.12
CA ASP A 12 -7.85 12.87 -4.10
C ASP A 12 -6.84 13.34 -3.02
N GLY A 13 -5.65 12.74 -2.96
CA GLY A 13 -4.63 13.06 -1.96
C GLY A 13 -4.87 12.47 -0.57
N PHE A 14 -5.57 11.33 -0.47
CA PHE A 14 -5.87 10.66 0.80
C PHE A 14 -5.45 9.19 0.81
N ILE A 15 -5.31 8.64 2.02
CA ILE A 15 -5.24 7.19 2.26
C ILE A 15 -6.29 6.77 3.29
N LYS A 16 -6.85 5.58 3.12
CA LYS A 16 -7.74 4.97 4.09
C LYS A 16 -6.96 4.09 5.07
N VAL A 17 -7.05 4.41 6.35
CA VAL A 17 -6.44 3.65 7.43
C VAL A 17 -7.51 3.04 8.32
N VAL A 18 -7.30 1.79 8.75
CA VAL A 18 -8.16 1.12 9.73
C VAL A 18 -7.50 1.25 11.10
N GLY A 19 -8.19 1.89 12.03
CA GLY A 19 -7.75 2.12 13.41
C GLY A 19 -8.42 1.19 14.41
N LYS A 20 -8.36 1.56 15.70
CA LYS A 20 -8.95 0.79 16.81
C LYS A 20 -10.46 0.64 16.64
N GLY A 21 -10.95 -0.59 16.82
CA GLY A 21 -12.37 -0.95 16.71
C GLY A 21 -12.87 -0.92 15.27
N ASP A 22 -12.00 -1.30 14.31
CA ASP A 22 -12.28 -1.34 12.87
C ASP A 22 -12.78 -0.01 12.28
N LYS A 23 -12.49 1.10 12.96
CA LYS A 23 -12.86 2.44 12.50
C LYS A 23 -11.98 2.86 11.33
N GLU A 24 -12.60 3.24 10.23
CA GLU A 24 -11.90 3.75 9.06
C GLU A 24 -11.68 5.27 9.17
N ARG A 25 -10.54 5.76 8.70
CA ARG A 25 -10.21 7.20 8.61
C ARG A 25 -9.59 7.50 7.26
N LEU A 26 -9.99 8.61 6.66
CA LEU A 26 -9.28 9.22 5.54
C LEU A 26 -8.23 10.17 6.09
N VAL A 27 -6.97 9.93 5.72
CA VAL A 27 -5.82 10.72 6.18
C VAL A 27 -5.18 11.35 4.95
N PRO A 28 -4.96 12.68 4.93
CA PRO A 28 -4.22 13.33 3.86
C PRO A 28 -2.83 12.73 3.72
N ILE A 29 -2.39 12.49 2.49
CA ILE A 29 -1.04 12.01 2.21
C ILE A 29 -0.24 13.10 1.50
N GLY A 30 0.98 13.34 1.96
CA GLY A 30 1.87 14.32 1.35
C GLY A 30 2.33 13.90 -0.05
N GLN A 31 2.53 14.88 -0.94
CA GLN A 31 3.00 14.64 -2.32
C GLN A 31 4.30 13.81 -2.38
N LYS A 32 5.22 14.06 -1.45
CA LYS A 32 6.46 13.28 -1.34
C LYS A 32 6.16 11.79 -1.11
N ALA A 33 5.29 11.46 -0.16
CA ALA A 33 4.94 10.07 0.13
C ALA A 33 4.23 9.40 -1.06
N MET A 34 3.31 10.11 -1.73
CA MET A 34 2.68 9.58 -2.96
C MET A 34 3.71 9.28 -4.06
N LYS A 35 4.69 10.18 -4.25
CA LYS A 35 5.78 9.99 -5.22
C LYS A 35 6.62 8.76 -4.88
N GLU A 36 7.06 8.63 -3.63
CA GLU A 36 7.85 7.47 -3.20
C GLU A 36 7.07 6.16 -3.34
N ILE A 37 5.77 6.14 -3.02
CA ILE A 37 4.94 4.94 -3.21
C ILE A 37 4.81 4.59 -4.70
N ARG A 38 4.66 5.58 -5.58
CA ARG A 38 4.63 5.35 -7.05
C ARG A 38 5.94 4.74 -7.55
N TYR A 39 7.09 5.19 -7.07
CA TYR A 39 8.38 4.56 -7.41
C TYR A 39 8.48 3.15 -6.86
N TYR A 40 8.10 2.95 -5.59
CA TYR A 40 8.09 1.61 -4.99
C TYR A 40 7.21 0.62 -5.78
N PHE A 41 6.07 1.06 -6.35
CA PHE A 41 5.25 0.21 -7.20
C PHE A 41 5.97 -0.26 -8.47
N GLN A 42 6.90 0.51 -9.01
CA GLN A 42 7.72 0.08 -10.15
C GLN A 42 8.57 -1.13 -9.76
N ASP A 43 9.28 -1.05 -8.63
CA ASP A 43 10.11 -2.16 -8.13
C ASP A 43 9.27 -3.35 -7.67
N ARG A 44 8.18 -3.09 -6.94
CA ARG A 44 7.27 -4.13 -6.43
C ARG A 44 6.71 -4.97 -7.57
N ASN A 45 6.31 -4.34 -8.66
CA ASN A 45 5.68 -5.02 -9.80
C ASN A 45 6.69 -5.85 -10.63
N LEU A 46 8.00 -5.67 -10.41
CA LEU A 46 9.04 -6.51 -11.01
C LEU A 46 9.25 -7.84 -10.24
N LEU A 47 8.65 -7.99 -9.06
CA LEU A 47 8.68 -9.26 -8.33
C LEU A 47 7.88 -10.32 -9.10
N SER A 48 8.57 -11.37 -9.57
CA SER A 48 7.94 -12.45 -10.35
C SER A 48 7.09 -13.40 -9.50
N ASN A 49 7.22 -13.34 -8.17
CA ASN A 49 6.66 -14.29 -7.22
C ASN A 49 5.74 -13.63 -6.18
N ILE A 50 4.98 -12.59 -6.56
CA ILE A 50 3.96 -12.02 -5.67
C ILE A 50 2.93 -13.11 -5.34
N ASP A 51 2.75 -13.38 -4.05
CA ASP A 51 1.78 -14.34 -3.57
C ASP A 51 0.37 -13.80 -3.85
N ARG A 52 -0.55 -14.65 -4.33
CA ARG A 52 -1.94 -14.26 -4.63
C ARG A 52 -2.64 -13.61 -3.44
N THR A 53 -2.32 -14.04 -2.22
CA THR A 53 -2.88 -13.47 -0.99
C THR A 53 -2.35 -12.06 -0.69
N SER A 54 -1.26 -11.65 -1.33
CA SER A 54 -0.56 -10.38 -1.12
C SER A 54 -0.70 -9.41 -2.30
N GLU A 55 -1.45 -9.74 -3.35
CA GLU A 55 -1.64 -8.89 -4.54
C GLU A 55 -2.14 -7.49 -4.19
N ASN A 56 -3.10 -7.38 -3.26
CA ASN A 56 -3.66 -6.10 -2.81
C ASN A 56 -2.89 -5.47 -1.62
N ILE A 57 -1.73 -6.00 -1.23
CA ILE A 57 -0.91 -5.41 -0.17
C ILE A 57 0.11 -4.45 -0.76
N VAL A 58 0.24 -3.25 -0.19
CA VAL A 58 1.23 -2.27 -0.65
C VAL A 58 2.63 -2.84 -0.44
N PHE A 59 3.05 -3.05 0.81
CA PHE A 59 4.43 -3.43 1.13
C PHE A 59 4.63 -4.95 1.18
N LEU A 60 5.51 -5.44 0.30
CA LEU A 60 5.90 -6.85 0.21
C LEU A 60 7.35 -7.04 0.70
N ASN A 61 7.63 -8.25 1.19
CA ASN A 61 8.99 -8.75 1.40
C ASN A 61 9.59 -9.27 0.08
N ARG A 62 10.90 -9.59 0.11
CA ARG A 62 11.64 -10.13 -1.06
C ARG A 62 11.08 -11.43 -1.64
N ARG A 63 10.23 -12.15 -0.89
CA ARG A 63 9.59 -13.40 -1.31
C ARG A 63 8.18 -13.17 -1.89
N GLY A 64 7.78 -11.92 -2.11
CA GLY A 64 6.48 -11.57 -2.68
C GLY A 64 5.30 -11.70 -1.72
N LYS A 65 5.55 -11.88 -0.42
CA LYS A 65 4.50 -11.91 0.63
C LYS A 65 4.42 -10.58 1.37
N GLN A 66 3.28 -10.31 2.00
CA GLN A 66 3.10 -9.17 2.89
C GLN A 66 4.29 -8.99 3.85
N LEU A 67 4.75 -7.75 3.98
CA LEU A 67 5.75 -7.37 4.96
C LEU A 67 5.12 -7.34 6.36
N THR A 68 5.56 -8.27 7.21
CA THR A 68 5.14 -8.38 8.62
C THR A 68 6.00 -7.49 9.49
#